data_AF-A0A3D5I6X0-F1
#
_entry.id   AF-A0A3D5I6X0-F1
#
_cell.length_a   1.000
_cell.length_b   1.000
_cell.length_c   1.000
_cell.angle_alpha   90.00
_cell.angle_beta   90.00
_cell.angle_gamma   90.00
#
_symmetry.space_group_name_H-M   'P 1'
#
loop_
_entity.id
_entity.type
_entity.pdbx_description
1 polymer ?
#
loop_
_entity_poly.entity_id
_entity_poly.type
_entity_poly.pdbx_seq_one_letter_code
_entity_poly.pdbx_strand_id
1 'polypeptide(L)'
;LRQQLETDCRYKGYVHRQQADIEALRRDDALAIPVETDFTAIGGLSAESVDILMRHRPETIGQANRLPGLTPAAVVSVIRHLRRAG
;
A
#
# COMPACT_ATOMS: atom_id res chain seq x y z
N LEU A 1 28.34 36.90 -6.54
CA LEU A 1 28.01 35.81 -5.59
C LEU A 1 27.45 34.63 -6.38
N ARG A 2 28.14 33.49 -6.32
CA ARG A 2 27.78 32.23 -7.00
C ARG A 2 27.03 31.31 -6.01
N GLN A 3 26.17 30.46 -6.58
CA GLN A 3 25.57 29.24 -6.01
C GLN A 3 24.35 29.37 -5.09
N GLN A 4 23.15 29.40 -5.67
CA GLN A 4 21.92 28.83 -5.09
C GLN A 4 20.92 28.35 -6.17
N LEU A 5 21.39 27.68 -7.23
CA LEU A 5 20.52 27.19 -8.31
C LEU A 5 20.96 25.79 -8.80
N GLU A 6 21.30 24.87 -7.88
CA GLU A 6 21.70 23.51 -8.24
C GLU A 6 20.87 22.40 -7.57
N THR A 7 19.71 22.71 -6.99
CA THR A 7 18.92 21.69 -6.26
C THR A 7 17.68 21.19 -7.01
N ASP A 8 17.26 21.86 -8.09
CA ASP A 8 15.89 21.68 -8.60
C ASP A 8 15.73 20.62 -9.72
N CYS A 9 16.84 20.17 -10.33
CA CYS A 9 16.77 19.21 -11.45
C CYS A 9 16.95 17.74 -11.06
N ARG A 10 17.39 17.41 -9.83
CA ARG A 10 17.56 16.00 -9.40
C ARG A 10 16.34 15.40 -8.70
N TYR A 11 15.35 16.21 -8.31
CA TYR A 11 14.18 15.73 -7.56
C TYR A 11 12.94 15.42 -8.42
N LYS A 12 12.87 15.90 -9.67
CA LYS A 12 11.70 15.67 -10.53
C LYS A 12 11.50 14.21 -10.95
N GLY A 13 12.59 13.43 -11.03
CA GLY A 13 12.51 12.00 -11.35
C GLY A 13 12.01 11.12 -10.20
N TYR A 14 12.19 11.55 -8.94
CA TYR A 14 11.87 10.75 -7.76
C TYR A 14 10.42 10.95 -7.27
N VAL A 15 9.86 12.15 -7.48
CA VAL A 15 8.50 12.50 -7.06
C VAL A 15 7.46 11.85 -7.98
N HIS A 16 7.75 11.67 -9.27
CA HIS A 16 6.74 11.19 -10.22
C HIS A 16 6.39 9.70 -10.07
N ARG A 17 7.31 8.87 -9.56
CA ARG A 17 7.00 7.46 -9.21
C ARG A 17 6.25 7.37 -7.90
N GLN A 18 6.69 8.09 -6.87
CA GLN A 18 5.98 8.11 -5.58
C GLN A 18 4.53 8.61 -5.75
N GLN A 19 4.30 9.58 -6.63
CA GLN A 19 2.95 10.08 -6.89
C GLN A 19 2.06 9.02 -7.56
N ALA A 20 2.59 8.26 -8.52
CA ALA A 20 1.85 7.18 -9.17
C ALA A 20 1.51 6.04 -8.20
N ASP A 21 2.44 5.70 -7.29
CA ASP A 21 2.20 4.71 -6.23
C ASP A 21 1.12 5.21 -5.24
N ILE A 22 1.17 6.49 -4.85
CA ILE A 22 0.16 7.12 -3.99
C ILE A 22 -1.22 7.17 -4.66
N GLU A 23 -1.28 7.48 -5.97
CA GLU A 23 -2.53 7.51 -6.73
C GLU A 23 -3.10 6.12 -7.02
N ALA A 24 -2.24 5.11 -7.20
CA ALA A 24 -2.67 3.72 -7.30
C ALA A 24 -3.28 3.25 -5.98
N LEU A 25 -2.63 3.54 -4.85
CA LEU A 25 -3.16 3.24 -3.51
C LEU A 25 -4.49 3.96 -3.25
N ARG A 26 -4.61 5.24 -3.62
CA ARG A 26 -5.87 6.00 -3.48
C ARG A 26 -7.03 5.46 -4.32
N ARG A 27 -6.74 4.90 -5.51
CA ARG A 27 -7.78 4.28 -6.35
C ARG A 27 -8.37 3.04 -5.71
N ASP A 28 -7.58 2.34 -4.91
CA ASP A 28 -8.00 1.11 -4.24
C ASP A 28 -8.55 1.34 -2.83
N ASP A 29 -8.58 2.58 -2.30
CA ASP A 29 -9.08 2.87 -0.95
C ASP A 29 -10.49 2.31 -0.69
N ALA A 30 -11.36 2.33 -1.72
CA ALA A 30 -12.73 1.83 -1.66
C ALA A 30 -12.87 0.32 -1.95
N LEU A 31 -11.78 -0.38 -2.28
CA LEU A 31 -11.80 -1.81 -2.54
C LEU A 31 -12.14 -2.54 -1.24
N ALA A 32 -13.27 -3.24 -1.25
CA ALA A 32 -13.73 -4.02 -0.12
C ALA A 32 -12.84 -5.26 0.07
N ILE A 33 -12.52 -5.54 1.32
CA ILE A 33 -11.87 -6.78 1.74
C ILE A 33 -12.97 -7.68 2.31
N PRO A 34 -13.31 -8.82 1.66
CA PRO A 34 -14.29 -9.75 2.19
C PRO A 34 -13.92 -10.23 3.60
N VAL A 35 -14.91 -10.39 4.49
CA VAL A 35 -14.68 -10.81 5.88
C VAL A 35 -14.02 -12.20 5.97
N GLU A 36 -14.27 -13.03 4.96
CA GLU A 36 -13.74 -14.39 4.81
C GLU A 36 -12.32 -14.42 4.23
N THR A 37 -11.68 -13.26 3.98
CA THR A 37 -10.34 -13.22 3.41
C THR A 37 -9.34 -13.85 4.36
N ASP A 38 -8.70 -14.94 3.91
CA ASP A 38 -7.59 -15.56 4.63
C ASP A 38 -6.27 -14.88 4.27
N PHE A 39 -5.84 -13.94 5.12
CA PHE A 39 -4.56 -13.24 4.93
C PHE A 39 -3.35 -14.17 5.03
N THR A 40 -3.47 -15.35 5.64
CA THR A 40 -2.36 -16.32 5.75
C THR A 40 -2.05 -16.97 4.39
N ALA A 41 -3.03 -17.02 3.49
CA ALA A 41 -2.87 -17.54 2.13
C ALA A 41 -2.25 -16.52 1.15
N ILE A 42 -2.06 -15.27 1.57
CA ILE A 42 -1.53 -14.21 0.72
C ILE A 42 0.00 -14.23 0.74
N GLY A 43 0.58 -14.77 -0.33
CA GLY A 43 2.03 -14.76 -0.53
C GLY A 43 2.60 -13.34 -0.60
N GLY A 44 3.69 -13.10 0.13
CA GLY A 44 4.36 -11.80 0.20
C GLY A 44 4.01 -10.98 1.45
N LEU A 45 3.10 -11.44 2.30
CA LEU A 45 2.89 -10.86 3.62
C LEU A 45 3.89 -11.40 4.64
N SER A 46 4.42 -10.51 5.48
CA SER A 46 5.18 -10.91 6.66
C SER A 46 4.24 -11.43 7.75
N ALA A 47 4.77 -12.21 8.70
CA ALA A 47 4.00 -12.67 9.86
C ALA A 47 3.38 -11.50 10.65
N GLU A 48 4.11 -10.39 10.78
CA GLU A 48 3.62 -9.17 11.41
C GLU A 48 2.47 -8.52 10.63
N SER A 49 2.57 -8.47 9.29
CA SER A 49 1.48 -7.93 8.45
C SER A 49 0.22 -8.78 8.56
N VAL A 50 0.38 -10.11 8.56
CA VAL A 50 -0.72 -11.06 8.76
C VAL A 50 -1.35 -10.87 10.14
N ASP A 51 -0.56 -10.76 11.21
CA ASP A 51 -1.05 -10.54 12.58
C ASP A 51 -1.87 -9.24 12.67
N ILE A 52 -1.32 -8.14 12.14
CA ILE A 52 -2.00 -6.83 12.09
C ILE A 52 -3.34 -6.95 11.35
N LEU A 53 -3.35 -7.54 10.15
CA LEU A 53 -4.56 -7.68 9.33
C LEU A 53 -5.60 -8.60 9.98
N MET A 54 -5.16 -9.70 10.60
CA MET A 54 -6.03 -10.65 11.29
C MET A 54 -6.61 -10.08 12.58
N ARG A 55 -5.85 -9.23 13.29
CA ARG A 55 -6.27 -8.55 14.51
C ARG A 55 -7.25 -7.42 14.23
N HIS A 56 -6.97 -6.61 13.20
CA HIS A 56 -7.78 -5.43 12.88
C HIS A 56 -8.94 -5.70 11.93
N ARG A 57 -8.88 -6.79 11.14
CA ARG A 57 -9.91 -7.19 10.16
C ARG A 57 -10.45 -6.00 9.35
N PRO A 58 -9.59 -5.31 8.58
CA PRO A 58 -10.05 -4.15 7.84
C PRO A 58 -11.09 -4.54 6.78
N GLU A 59 -12.15 -3.76 6.66
CA GLU A 59 -13.22 -3.95 5.67
C GLU A 59 -12.85 -3.38 4.29
N THR A 60 -11.86 -2.50 4.24
CA THR A 60 -11.40 -1.85 3.01
C THR A 60 -9.88 -1.74 2.98
N ILE A 61 -9.33 -1.68 1.77
CA ILE A 61 -7.91 -1.40 1.55
C ILE A 61 -7.51 -0.05 2.17
N GLY A 62 -8.36 0.97 2.09
CA GLY A 62 -8.08 2.28 2.70
C GLY A 62 -7.95 2.20 4.23
N GLN A 63 -8.72 1.33 4.87
CA GLN A 63 -8.57 1.06 6.31
C GLN A 63 -7.27 0.29 6.60
N ALA A 64 -6.96 -0.74 5.81
CA ALA A 64 -5.72 -1.50 5.94
C ALA A 64 -4.49 -0.59 5.83
N ASN A 65 -4.47 0.31 4.85
CA ASN A 65 -3.36 1.22 4.58
C ASN A 65 -3.08 2.23 5.71
N ARG A 66 -4.06 2.47 6.60
CA ARG A 66 -3.89 3.33 7.78
C ARG A 66 -3.47 2.56 9.03
N LEU A 67 -3.37 1.23 8.97
CA LEU A 67 -2.97 0.43 10.11
C LEU A 67 -1.48 0.65 10.41
N PRO A 68 -1.15 1.01 11.66
CA PRO A 68 0.24 1.18 12.06
C PRO A 68 0.99 -0.15 11.94
N GLY A 69 2.19 -0.11 11.37
CA GLY A 69 3.01 -1.30 11.13
C GLY A 69 2.68 -2.06 9.84
N LEU A 70 1.59 -1.70 9.14
CA LEU A 70 1.33 -2.27 7.81
C LEU A 70 2.13 -1.52 6.75
N THR A 71 2.87 -2.27 5.93
CA THR A 71 3.69 -1.68 4.86
C THR A 71 2.87 -1.48 3.57
N PRO A 72 3.20 -0.49 2.73
CA PRO A 72 2.56 -0.34 1.42
C PRO A 72 2.67 -1.60 0.55
N ALA A 73 3.77 -2.35 0.65
CA ALA A 73 3.97 -3.61 -0.06
C ALA A 73 2.99 -4.71 0.38
N ALA A 74 2.64 -4.75 1.67
CA ALA A 74 1.63 -5.67 2.19
C ALA A 74 0.25 -5.33 1.62
N VAL A 75 -0.12 -4.04 1.59
CA VAL A 75 -1.38 -3.58 1.00
C VAL A 75 -1.48 -3.96 -0.48
N VAL A 76 -0.42 -3.77 -1.25
CA VAL A 76 -0.38 -4.16 -2.67
C VAL A 76 -0.55 -5.68 -2.84
N SER A 77 0.05 -6.48 -1.96
CA SER A 77 -0.14 -7.95 -1.97
C SER A 77 -1.59 -8.34 -1.75
N VAL A 78 -2.29 -7.67 -0.82
CA VAL A 78 -3.73 -7.87 -0.58
C VAL A 78 -4.56 -7.47 -1.80
N ILE A 79 -4.34 -6.28 -2.37
CA ILE A 79 -5.04 -5.82 -3.59
C ILE A 79 -4.87 -6.84 -4.72
N ARG A 80 -3.65 -7.33 -4.95
CA ARG A 80 -3.36 -8.32 -5.99
C ARG A 80 -4.09 -9.64 -5.75
N HIS A 81 -4.17 -10.09 -4.50
CA HIS A 81 -4.91 -11.29 -4.13
C HIS A 81 -6.40 -11.13 -4.41
N LEU A 82 -7.01 -10.03 -3.95
CA LEU A 82 -8.43 -9.75 -4.15
C LEU A 82 -8.81 -9.65 -5.63
N ARG A 83 -7.98 -9.00 -6.45
CA ARG A 83 -8.19 -8.89 -7.90
C ARG A 83 -8.02 -10.21 -8.67
N ARG A 84 -7.40 -11.23 -8.05
CA ARG A 84 -7.22 -12.56 -8.65
C ARG A 84 -8.31 -13.54 -8.23
N ALA A 85 -8.98 -13.26 -7.11
CA ALA A 85 -10.07 -14.07 -6.58
C ALA A 85 -11.45 -13.73 -7.17
N GLY A 86 -11.56 -12.63 -7.92
CA GLY A 86 -12.70 -12.30 -8.79
C GLY A 86 -12.43 -12.63 -10.24
#